data_AF-A0A9E0SXU4-F1
#
_entry.id   AF-A0A9E0SXU4-F1
#
_cell.length_a   1.000
_cell.length_b   1.000
_cell.length_c   1.000
_cell.angle_alpha   90.00
_cell.angle_beta   90.00
_cell.angle_gamma   90.00
#
_symmetry.space_group_name_H-M   'P 1'
#
loop_
_entity.id
_entity.type
_entity.pdbx_description
1 polymer ?
#
loop_
_entity_poly.entity_id
_entity_poly.type
_entity_poly.pdbx_seq_one_letter_code
_entity_poly.pdbx_strand_id
1 'polypeptide(L)'
;MYTANDLPETVKNARGYVSKIEYDGLDRRSKQDYAQPAVTGSASTTDYEQYGYDPDGNLTSLRRRSGQSITLGYDDLDRLTSRTYPTAADNATFGYDLLGQRLSANLTGHAVSYAWDNAGRLSSTTAGGRTLGYLYDAASNRVRTTWPDTGFYVTTGYDALNRPTQVKELGTTTLADYSSYDDLSRQVSVSRGNATATSYSYSNQGALATLAINLAGTAQDEAHRPQIHSLRRGGSSQHSGASERTIWLDTDKHSRTARWPGCCRRRARRWKWCRVRSASAPIPWSAGAARRWRSPCSSAPGPRRRGWRP
;
A
#
# COMPACT_ATOMS: atom_id res chain seq x y z
N MET A 1 -17.18 -23.36 -22.42
CA MET A 1 -17.25 -24.84 -22.42
C MET A 1 -16.60 -25.33 -21.14
N TYR A 2 -16.78 -26.61 -20.82
CA TYR A 2 -16.26 -27.24 -19.61
C TYR A 2 -15.43 -28.47 -19.98
N THR A 3 -14.45 -28.82 -19.14
CA THR A 3 -13.69 -30.08 -19.25
C THR A 3 -14.60 -31.28 -18.90
N ALA A 4 -14.10 -32.50 -19.09
CA ALA A 4 -14.79 -33.71 -18.64
C ALA A 4 -15.00 -33.78 -17.10
N ASN A 5 -14.30 -32.93 -16.34
CA ASN A 5 -14.37 -32.82 -14.88
C ASN A 5 -15.15 -31.55 -14.45
N ASP A 6 -16.02 -31.03 -15.32
CA ASP A 6 -16.87 -29.83 -15.12
C ASP A 6 -16.12 -28.53 -14.78
N LEU A 7 -14.85 -28.40 -15.19
CA LEU A 7 -14.05 -27.18 -14.99
C LEU A 7 -14.17 -26.21 -16.18
N PRO A 8 -14.26 -24.88 -15.98
CA PRO A 8 -14.46 -23.93 -17.09
C PRO A 8 -13.27 -23.84 -18.07
N GLU A 9 -13.32 -24.58 -19.18
CA GLU A 9 -12.30 -24.55 -20.25
C GLU A 9 -12.36 -23.25 -21.07
N THR A 10 -13.56 -22.70 -21.32
CA THR A 10 -13.72 -21.45 -22.07
C THR A 10 -14.81 -20.54 -21.50
N VAL A 11 -14.45 -19.29 -21.24
CA VAL A 11 -15.30 -18.27 -20.61
C VAL A 11 -15.53 -17.12 -21.61
N LYS A 12 -16.79 -16.85 -21.95
CA LYS A 12 -17.20 -15.80 -22.88
C LYS A 12 -17.79 -14.61 -22.13
N ASN A 13 -17.29 -13.40 -22.36
CA ASN A 13 -17.81 -12.20 -21.74
C ASN A 13 -19.00 -11.59 -22.51
N ALA A 14 -19.67 -10.59 -21.93
CA ALA A 14 -20.84 -9.94 -22.52
C ALA A 14 -20.60 -9.22 -23.86
N ARG A 15 -19.34 -8.97 -24.25
CA ARG A 15 -18.96 -8.44 -25.59
C ARG A 15 -18.63 -9.53 -26.59
N GLY A 16 -18.72 -10.80 -26.20
CA GLY A 16 -18.50 -11.97 -27.06
C GLY A 16 -17.06 -12.46 -27.16
N TYR A 17 -16.10 -11.79 -26.53
CA TYR A 17 -14.71 -12.24 -26.49
C TYR A 17 -14.55 -13.44 -25.54
N VAL A 18 -13.68 -14.39 -25.88
CA VAL A 18 -13.50 -15.67 -25.19
C VAL A 18 -12.10 -15.79 -24.60
N SER A 19 -12.00 -16.10 -23.31
CA SER A 19 -10.78 -16.58 -22.66
C SER A 19 -10.77 -18.11 -22.63
N LYS A 20 -9.60 -18.73 -22.79
CA LYS A 20 -9.39 -20.17 -22.58
C LYS A 20 -8.65 -20.40 -21.27
N ILE A 21 -8.97 -21.49 -20.58
CA ILE A 21 -8.28 -21.98 -19.39
C ILE A 21 -7.84 -23.41 -19.68
N GLU A 22 -6.59 -23.73 -19.34
CA GLU A 22 -6.00 -25.05 -19.48
C GLU A 22 -5.59 -25.54 -18.08
N TYR A 23 -5.66 -26.85 -17.88
CA TYR A 23 -5.47 -27.52 -16.60
C TYR A 23 -4.33 -28.56 -16.70
N ASP A 24 -3.73 -28.94 -15.57
CA ASP A 24 -2.80 -30.06 -15.49
C ASP A 24 -3.53 -31.38 -15.18
N GLY A 25 -2.78 -32.49 -15.04
CA GLY A 25 -3.35 -33.80 -14.74
C GLY A 25 -3.94 -33.95 -13.32
N LEU A 26 -3.92 -32.90 -12.51
CA LEU A 26 -4.52 -32.82 -11.18
C LEU A 26 -5.59 -31.70 -11.11
N ASP A 27 -6.14 -31.29 -12.26
CA ASP A 27 -7.19 -30.28 -12.38
C ASP A 27 -6.78 -28.88 -11.85
N ARG A 28 -5.47 -28.61 -11.71
CA ARG A 28 -4.92 -27.29 -11.35
C ARG A 28 -4.71 -26.48 -12.62
N ARG A 29 -5.05 -25.18 -12.61
CA ARG A 29 -4.96 -24.32 -13.80
C ARG A 29 -3.49 -24.17 -14.24
N SER A 30 -3.10 -24.80 -15.34
CA SER A 30 -1.75 -24.73 -15.90
C SER A 30 -1.54 -23.49 -16.78
N LYS A 31 -2.59 -23.00 -17.46
CA LYS A 31 -2.52 -21.81 -18.33
C LYS A 31 -3.87 -21.10 -18.46
N GLN A 32 -3.85 -19.82 -18.79
CA GLN A 32 -5.03 -19.03 -19.14
C GLN A 32 -4.70 -18.03 -20.26
N ASP A 33 -5.30 -18.24 -21.42
CA ASP A 33 -5.22 -17.34 -22.57
C ASP A 33 -6.33 -16.27 -22.47
N TYR A 34 -5.95 -15.00 -22.48
CA TYR A 34 -6.89 -13.88 -22.36
C TYR A 34 -7.56 -13.56 -23.69
N ALA A 35 -8.77 -13.01 -23.62
CA ALA A 35 -9.63 -12.81 -24.78
C ALA A 35 -9.14 -11.68 -25.70
N GLN A 36 -9.00 -11.96 -27.00
CA GLN A 36 -8.48 -10.99 -27.98
C GLN A 36 -9.61 -10.06 -28.50
N PRO A 37 -9.57 -8.73 -28.27
CA PRO A 37 -10.66 -7.83 -28.67
C PRO A 37 -10.89 -7.71 -30.18
N ALA A 38 -9.94 -8.16 -30.99
CA ALA A 38 -9.98 -8.10 -32.46
C ALA A 38 -10.52 -9.38 -33.13
N VAL A 39 -10.71 -10.49 -32.39
CA VAL A 39 -11.19 -11.77 -32.94
C VAL A 39 -12.30 -12.33 -32.07
N THR A 40 -13.54 -12.27 -32.56
CA THR A 40 -14.69 -12.80 -31.82
C THR A 40 -14.63 -14.32 -31.79
N GLY A 41 -14.80 -14.92 -30.60
CA GLY A 41 -14.79 -16.37 -30.40
C GLY A 41 -13.44 -17.00 -30.04
N SER A 42 -12.33 -16.27 -30.12
CA SER A 42 -10.98 -16.80 -29.88
C SER A 42 -10.27 -16.15 -28.68
N ALA A 43 -9.46 -16.95 -27.98
CA ALA A 43 -8.48 -16.47 -27.01
C ALA A 43 -7.14 -16.13 -27.71
N SER A 44 -6.32 -15.29 -27.08
CA SER A 44 -5.02 -14.87 -27.61
C SER A 44 -3.90 -15.82 -27.20
N THR A 45 -3.10 -16.27 -28.17
CA THR A 45 -1.94 -17.16 -27.93
C THR A 45 -0.70 -16.44 -27.38
N THR A 46 -0.69 -15.11 -27.35
CA THR A 46 0.44 -14.29 -26.86
C THR A 46 0.13 -13.58 -25.55
N ASP A 47 -1.14 -13.24 -25.33
CA ASP A 47 -1.66 -12.56 -24.14
C ASP A 47 -2.23 -13.58 -23.13
N TYR A 48 -1.34 -14.28 -22.43
CA TYR A 48 -1.69 -15.38 -21.52
C TYR A 48 -0.97 -15.29 -20.17
N GLU A 49 -1.47 -16.04 -19.19
CA GLU A 49 -0.77 -16.38 -17.94
C GLU A 49 -0.54 -17.88 -17.85
N GLN A 50 0.57 -18.30 -17.22
CA GLN A 50 0.96 -19.70 -17.11
C GLN A 50 1.48 -19.99 -15.70
N TYR A 51 1.15 -21.18 -15.21
CA TYR A 51 1.36 -21.60 -13.83
C TYR A 51 2.05 -22.97 -13.85
N GLY A 52 3.14 -23.11 -13.10
CA GLY A 52 3.79 -24.38 -12.82
C GLY A 52 3.68 -24.71 -11.34
N TYR A 53 3.48 -25.99 -11.03
CA TYR A 53 3.27 -26.49 -9.69
C TYR A 53 4.25 -27.63 -9.37
N ASP A 54 4.47 -27.90 -8.09
CA ASP A 54 5.08 -29.15 -7.59
C ASP A 54 4.02 -30.27 -7.47
N PRO A 55 4.35 -31.47 -6.95
CA PRO A 55 3.35 -32.52 -6.71
C PRO A 55 2.29 -32.10 -5.68
N ASP A 56 2.71 -31.43 -4.61
CA ASP A 56 1.93 -31.20 -3.39
C ASP A 56 0.89 -30.08 -3.54
N GLY A 57 1.11 -29.13 -4.46
CA GLY A 57 0.12 -28.12 -4.86
C GLY A 57 0.64 -26.69 -4.90
N ASN A 58 1.88 -26.45 -4.53
CA ASN A 58 2.44 -25.11 -4.45
C ASN A 58 2.82 -24.59 -5.84
N LEU A 59 2.58 -23.29 -6.05
CA LEU A 59 2.85 -22.61 -7.32
C LEU A 59 4.35 -22.32 -7.45
N THR A 60 5.13 -23.24 -8.02
CA THR A 60 6.59 -23.07 -8.22
C THR A 60 6.95 -22.03 -9.27
N SER A 61 6.07 -21.77 -10.25
CA SER A 61 6.31 -20.70 -11.25
C SER A 61 5.03 -20.03 -11.74
N LEU A 62 5.16 -18.73 -12.06
CA LEU A 62 4.09 -17.88 -12.59
C LEU A 62 4.65 -17.00 -13.71
N ARG A 63 4.28 -17.25 -14.97
CA ARG A 63 4.43 -16.28 -16.06
C ARG A 63 3.19 -15.38 -16.08
N ARG A 64 3.38 -14.11 -15.74
CA ARG A 64 2.34 -13.07 -15.77
C ARG A 64 1.95 -12.69 -17.20
N ARG A 65 0.80 -12.04 -17.33
CA ARG A 65 0.29 -11.46 -18.60
C ARG A 65 1.28 -10.48 -19.26
N SER A 66 2.15 -9.83 -18.47
CA SER A 66 3.25 -8.98 -18.95
C SER A 66 4.42 -9.73 -19.59
N GLY A 67 4.38 -11.07 -19.67
CA GLY A 67 5.49 -11.92 -20.10
C GLY A 67 6.59 -12.12 -19.04
N GLN A 68 6.49 -11.47 -17.88
CA GLN A 68 7.42 -11.61 -16.77
C GLN A 68 7.16 -12.90 -16.00
N SER A 69 8.19 -13.73 -15.84
CA SER A 69 8.15 -14.93 -14.99
C SER A 69 8.58 -14.62 -13.55
N ILE A 70 7.93 -15.28 -12.60
CA ILE A 70 8.27 -15.31 -11.17
C ILE A 70 8.45 -16.78 -10.80
N THR A 71 9.51 -17.10 -10.06
CA THR A 71 9.75 -18.44 -9.49
C THR A 71 9.57 -18.38 -7.98
N LEU A 72 8.98 -19.41 -7.40
CA LEU A 72 8.74 -19.55 -5.97
C LEU A 72 9.40 -20.84 -5.50
N GLY A 73 10.09 -20.78 -4.37
CA GLY A 73 10.71 -21.93 -3.71
C GLY A 73 10.13 -22.11 -2.31
N TYR A 74 10.01 -23.37 -1.90
CA TYR A 74 9.36 -23.81 -0.67
C TYR A 74 10.35 -24.60 0.21
N ASP A 75 9.95 -24.96 1.43
CA ASP A 75 10.62 -25.99 2.23
C ASP A 75 9.74 -27.25 2.34
N ASP A 76 10.28 -28.31 2.96
CA ASP A 76 9.64 -29.62 3.14
C ASP A 76 8.34 -29.59 4.01
N LEU A 77 7.83 -28.40 4.35
CA LEU A 77 6.58 -28.14 5.08
C LEU A 77 5.65 -27.18 4.30
N ASP A 78 5.83 -27.08 2.97
CA ASP A 78 5.07 -26.24 2.04
C ASP A 78 5.15 -24.72 2.31
N ARG A 79 6.19 -24.26 3.02
CA ARG A 79 6.33 -22.83 3.39
C ARG A 79 7.22 -22.10 2.39
N LEU A 80 6.72 -20.99 1.86
CA LEU A 80 7.41 -20.16 0.86
C LEU A 80 8.75 -19.61 1.40
N THR A 81 9.87 -20.22 1.05
CA THR A 81 11.23 -19.79 1.45
C THR A 81 11.81 -18.72 0.52
N SER A 82 11.39 -18.68 -0.74
CA SER A 82 11.93 -17.73 -1.72
C SER A 82 10.94 -17.34 -2.81
N ARG A 83 11.10 -16.12 -3.35
CA ARG A 83 10.34 -15.60 -4.48
C ARG A 83 11.23 -14.72 -5.35
N THR A 84 11.57 -15.24 -6.52
CA THR A 84 12.48 -14.65 -7.50
C THR A 84 11.71 -13.97 -8.62
N TYR A 85 12.08 -12.74 -8.93
CA TYR A 85 11.52 -11.89 -9.98
C TYR A 85 12.54 -11.66 -11.10
N PRO A 86 12.14 -11.09 -12.25
CA PRO A 86 13.10 -10.70 -13.30
C PRO A 86 14.07 -9.60 -12.86
N THR A 87 13.64 -8.73 -11.93
CA THR A 87 14.51 -7.76 -11.26
C THR A 87 15.10 -8.40 -10.02
N ALA A 88 16.43 -8.57 -9.95
CA ALA A 88 17.07 -9.15 -8.76
C ALA A 88 16.88 -8.31 -7.48
N ALA A 89 16.59 -7.01 -7.61
CA ALA A 89 16.25 -6.13 -6.49
C ALA A 89 14.86 -6.42 -5.86
N ASP A 90 13.94 -7.04 -6.61
CA ASP A 90 12.60 -7.38 -6.13
C ASP A 90 12.57 -8.76 -5.43
N ASN A 91 13.67 -9.52 -5.47
CA ASN A 91 13.77 -10.86 -4.90
C ASN A 91 13.55 -10.87 -3.38
N ALA A 92 12.71 -11.77 -2.91
CA ALA A 92 12.42 -11.96 -1.50
C ALA A 92 12.82 -13.36 -1.02
N THR A 93 13.41 -13.46 0.16
CA THR A 93 13.58 -14.72 0.90
C THR A 93 12.96 -14.65 2.29
N PHE A 94 12.59 -15.80 2.84
CA PHE A 94 11.90 -15.94 4.11
C PHE A 94 12.48 -17.10 4.91
N GLY A 95 12.57 -16.94 6.23
CA GLY A 95 12.98 -17.99 7.17
C GLY A 95 11.93 -18.19 8.25
N TYR A 96 11.81 -19.42 8.74
CA TYR A 96 10.78 -19.85 9.69
C TYR A 96 11.39 -20.68 10.83
N ASP A 97 10.69 -20.75 11.96
CA ASP A 97 11.01 -21.68 13.05
C ASP A 97 10.37 -23.07 12.83
N LEU A 98 10.48 -23.95 13.81
CA LEU A 98 9.85 -25.29 13.79
C LEU A 98 8.34 -25.28 14.05
N LEU A 99 7.75 -24.12 14.40
CA LEU A 99 6.32 -23.92 14.65
C LEU A 99 5.62 -23.22 13.47
N GLY A 100 6.32 -22.95 12.36
CA GLY A 100 5.81 -22.23 11.20
C GLY A 100 5.79 -20.71 11.35
N GLN A 101 6.32 -20.17 12.45
CA GLN A 101 6.39 -18.74 12.70
C GLN A 101 7.56 -18.16 11.91
N ARG A 102 7.29 -17.14 11.09
CA ARG A 102 8.33 -16.50 10.26
C ARG A 102 9.32 -15.77 11.15
N LEU A 103 10.59 -16.15 11.10
CA LEU A 103 11.71 -15.51 11.79
C LEU A 103 12.33 -14.36 10.96
N SER A 104 12.26 -14.44 9.63
CA SER A 104 12.85 -13.42 8.75
C SER A 104 12.10 -13.23 7.43
N ALA A 105 12.25 -12.02 6.87
CA ALA A 105 11.94 -11.67 5.49
C ALA A 105 13.05 -10.74 4.97
N ASN A 106 13.63 -11.00 3.80
CA ASN A 106 14.69 -10.17 3.22
C ASN A 106 14.36 -9.85 1.77
N LEU A 107 14.16 -8.56 1.47
CA LEU A 107 13.99 -8.02 0.13
C LEU A 107 15.32 -7.38 -0.31
N THR A 108 16.15 -8.13 -1.04
CA THR A 108 17.51 -7.79 -1.52
C THR A 108 18.23 -6.67 -0.72
N GLY A 109 18.57 -6.97 0.54
CA GLY A 109 19.31 -6.07 1.44
C GLY A 109 18.44 -5.39 2.50
N HIS A 110 17.13 -5.32 2.29
CA HIS A 110 16.15 -4.90 3.29
C HIS A 110 15.67 -6.10 4.12
N ALA A 111 16.54 -6.53 5.04
CA ALA A 111 16.23 -7.58 6.00
C ALA A 111 15.35 -7.07 7.15
N VAL A 112 14.30 -7.83 7.44
CA VAL A 112 13.42 -7.72 8.60
C VAL A 112 13.46 -9.05 9.34
N SER A 113 13.73 -9.03 10.64
CA SER A 113 13.55 -10.19 11.53
C SER A 113 12.36 -9.99 12.47
N TYR A 114 11.83 -11.10 12.95
CA TYR A 114 10.65 -11.18 13.81
C TYR A 114 10.98 -12.06 15.01
N ALA A 115 10.64 -11.60 16.21
CA ALA A 115 10.64 -12.44 17.41
C ALA A 115 9.20 -12.66 17.89
N TRP A 116 8.99 -13.78 18.56
CA TRP A 116 7.69 -14.25 19.03
C TRP A 116 7.76 -14.52 20.54
N ASP A 117 6.64 -14.47 21.24
CA ASP A 117 6.54 -14.90 22.64
C ASP A 117 6.11 -16.38 22.75
N ASN A 118 6.16 -16.93 23.96
CA ASN A 118 5.81 -18.34 24.21
C ASN A 118 4.32 -18.67 23.94
N ALA A 119 3.48 -17.68 23.62
CA ALA A 119 2.09 -17.85 23.20
C ALA A 119 1.92 -17.70 21.66
N GLY A 120 3.01 -17.66 20.90
CA GLY A 120 2.99 -17.55 19.44
C GLY A 120 2.65 -16.14 18.93
N ARG A 121 2.82 -15.11 19.76
CA ARG A 121 2.47 -13.72 19.43
C ARG A 121 3.72 -12.93 19.09
N LEU A 122 3.66 -12.12 18.03
CA LEU A 122 4.80 -11.33 17.56
C LEU A 122 5.26 -10.35 18.67
N SER A 123 6.41 -10.61 19.28
CA SER A 123 6.95 -9.87 20.43
C SER A 123 7.92 -8.76 20.00
N SER A 124 8.57 -8.89 18.84
CA SER A 124 9.33 -7.79 18.23
C SER A 124 9.41 -7.86 16.70
N THR A 125 9.80 -6.75 16.09
CA THR A 125 10.18 -6.67 14.67
C THR A 125 11.42 -5.79 14.55
N THR A 126 12.49 -6.31 13.95
CA THR A 126 13.75 -5.56 13.76
C THR A 126 14.02 -5.36 12.28
N ALA A 127 14.25 -4.11 11.85
CA ALA A 127 14.60 -3.77 10.47
C ALA A 127 15.73 -2.73 10.47
N GLY A 128 16.79 -2.94 9.67
CA GLY A 128 17.91 -1.99 9.59
C GLY A 128 18.58 -1.68 10.94
N GLY A 129 18.68 -2.68 11.83
CA GLY A 129 19.21 -2.55 13.19
C GLY A 129 18.26 -1.93 14.22
N ARG A 130 17.05 -1.51 13.83
CA ARG A 130 16.05 -0.87 14.69
C ARG A 130 14.92 -1.81 15.06
N THR A 131 14.63 -1.95 16.36
CA THR A 131 13.64 -2.89 16.89
C THR A 131 12.39 -2.18 17.41
N LEU A 132 11.23 -2.55 16.86
CA LEU A 132 9.92 -2.34 17.48
C LEU A 132 9.65 -3.50 18.45
N GLY A 133 9.27 -3.20 19.69
CA GLY A 133 8.87 -4.20 20.69
C GLY A 133 7.38 -4.12 21.01
N TYR A 134 6.73 -5.24 21.25
CA TYR A 134 5.29 -5.32 21.53
C TYR A 134 5.01 -6.08 22.84
N LEU A 135 4.07 -5.58 23.65
CA LEU A 135 3.52 -6.32 24.79
C LEU A 135 2.01 -6.52 24.62
N TYR A 136 1.52 -7.60 25.22
CA TYR A 136 0.13 -8.04 25.15
C TYR A 136 -0.43 -8.33 26.55
N ASP A 137 -1.74 -8.25 26.70
CA ASP A 137 -2.44 -8.74 27.89
C ASP A 137 -2.72 -10.27 27.82
N ALA A 138 -3.50 -10.76 28.78
CA ALA A 138 -3.92 -12.16 28.85
C ALA A 138 -4.97 -12.55 27.78
N ALA A 139 -5.73 -11.58 27.25
CA ALA A 139 -6.65 -11.77 26.13
C ALA A 139 -5.94 -11.65 24.76
N SER A 140 -4.63 -11.38 24.76
CA SER A 140 -3.79 -11.16 23.58
C SER A 140 -4.07 -9.87 22.80
N ASN A 141 -4.67 -8.88 23.44
CA ASN A 141 -4.72 -7.52 22.89
C ASN A 141 -3.33 -6.87 23.02
N ARG A 142 -2.89 -6.11 22.00
CA ARG A 142 -1.57 -5.44 22.05
C ARG A 142 -1.65 -4.17 22.89
N VAL A 143 -1.28 -4.28 24.17
CA VAL A 143 -1.34 -3.17 25.15
C VAL A 143 -0.18 -2.18 25.03
N ARG A 144 0.94 -2.54 24.38
CA ARG A 144 2.06 -1.61 24.15
C ARG A 144 2.79 -1.88 22.84
N THR A 145 3.18 -0.80 22.17
CA THR A 145 4.24 -0.78 21.13
C THR A 145 5.35 0.16 21.60
N THR A 146 6.59 -0.30 21.60
CA THR A 146 7.80 0.47 21.96
C THR A 146 8.63 0.69 20.70
N TRP A 147 9.07 1.92 20.47
CA TRP A 147 9.89 2.32 19.33
C TRP A 147 11.39 2.18 19.63
N PRO A 148 12.22 2.11 18.57
CA PRO A 148 13.68 2.13 18.68
C PRO A 148 14.23 3.40 19.36
N ASP A 149 15.53 3.33 19.68
CA ASP A 149 16.46 4.45 19.94
C ASP A 149 16.21 5.34 21.18
N THR A 150 14.95 5.64 21.55
CA THR A 150 14.62 6.62 22.62
C THR A 150 13.81 6.04 23.79
N GLY A 151 13.41 4.77 23.71
CA GLY A 151 12.49 4.16 24.68
C GLY A 151 11.05 4.66 24.58
N PHE A 152 10.73 5.51 23.59
CA PHE A 152 9.38 5.98 23.30
C PHE A 152 8.41 4.81 23.13
N TYR A 153 7.20 4.95 23.66
CA TYR A 153 6.18 3.92 23.54
C TYR A 153 4.77 4.49 23.52
N VAL A 154 3.88 3.76 22.87
CA VAL A 154 2.43 4.00 22.91
C VAL A 154 1.78 2.79 23.56
N THR A 155 0.86 3.04 24.49
CA THR A 155 0.01 2.03 25.11
C THR A 155 -1.41 2.11 24.54
N THR A 156 -2.11 0.97 24.56
CA THR A 156 -3.54 0.89 24.23
C THR A 156 -4.24 0.15 25.37
N GLY A 157 -5.20 0.81 26.02
CA GLY A 157 -6.13 0.16 26.94
C GLY A 157 -7.27 -0.51 26.17
N TYR A 158 -7.84 -1.56 26.75
CA TYR A 158 -8.99 -2.29 26.22
C TYR A 158 -10.04 -2.47 27.33
N ASP A 159 -11.30 -2.70 26.96
CA ASP A 159 -12.36 -3.09 27.90
C ASP A 159 -12.54 -4.61 27.98
N ALA A 160 -13.48 -5.06 28.81
CA ALA A 160 -13.79 -6.47 29.01
C ALA A 160 -14.38 -7.19 27.77
N LEU A 161 -14.67 -6.45 26.69
CA LEU A 161 -15.09 -6.98 25.39
C LEU A 161 -13.95 -6.91 24.35
N ASN A 162 -12.71 -6.66 24.80
CA ASN A 162 -11.51 -6.49 23.96
C ASN A 162 -11.61 -5.31 22.97
N ARG A 163 -12.45 -4.31 23.24
CA ARG A 163 -12.57 -3.09 22.43
C ARG A 163 -11.57 -2.05 22.96
N PRO A 164 -10.82 -1.34 22.09
CA PRO A 164 -9.85 -0.35 22.55
C PRO A 164 -10.56 0.81 23.27
N THR A 165 -10.04 1.25 24.41
CA THR A 165 -10.63 2.33 25.21
C THR A 165 -9.85 3.63 25.10
N GLN A 166 -8.51 3.56 25.16
CA GLN A 166 -7.67 4.75 25.12
C GLN A 166 -6.27 4.43 24.62
N VAL A 167 -5.71 5.31 23.78
CA VAL A 167 -4.34 5.22 23.26
C VAL A 167 -3.51 6.34 23.89
N LYS A 168 -2.42 5.99 24.58
CA LYS A 168 -1.55 6.95 25.29
C LYS A 168 -0.09 6.88 24.88
N GLU A 169 0.49 8.05 24.62
CA GLU A 169 1.94 8.25 24.57
C GLU A 169 2.55 8.11 25.97
N LEU A 170 3.65 7.37 26.08
CA LEU A 170 4.43 7.11 27.29
C LEU A 170 3.59 6.58 28.49
N GLY A 171 2.42 5.99 28.21
CA GLY A 171 1.46 5.53 29.22
C GLY A 171 0.67 6.64 29.93
N THR A 172 0.92 7.91 29.61
CA THR A 172 0.42 9.09 30.34
C THR A 172 -0.48 9.97 29.48
N THR A 173 0.04 10.49 28.36
CA THR A 173 -0.64 11.48 27.51
C THR A 173 -1.60 10.81 26.54
N THR A 174 -2.91 11.05 26.70
CA THR A 174 -3.93 10.50 25.78
C THR A 174 -3.81 11.10 24.39
N LEU A 175 -3.42 10.27 23.41
CA LEU A 175 -3.39 10.59 21.99
C LEU A 175 -4.78 10.45 21.35
N ALA A 176 -5.55 9.45 21.77
CA ALA A 176 -6.93 9.25 21.35
C ALA A 176 -7.74 8.48 22.40
N ASP A 177 -9.02 8.77 22.47
CA ASP A 177 -10.00 8.10 23.32
C ASP A 177 -11.07 7.44 22.45
N TYR A 178 -11.34 6.16 22.73
CA TYR A 178 -12.23 5.27 22.00
C TYR A 178 -13.32 4.70 22.92
N SER A 179 -13.45 5.16 24.16
CA SER A 179 -14.35 4.57 25.18
C SER A 179 -15.85 4.62 24.84
N SER A 180 -16.26 5.41 23.84
CA SER A 180 -17.66 5.60 23.45
C SER A 180 -18.11 4.59 22.39
N TYR A 181 -18.80 3.54 22.84
CA TYR A 181 -19.47 2.52 22.03
C TYR A 181 -20.99 2.52 22.27
N ASP A 182 -21.76 1.96 21.33
CA ASP A 182 -23.16 1.57 21.56
C ASP A 182 -23.29 0.12 22.07
N ASP A 183 -24.51 -0.29 22.42
CA ASP A 183 -24.83 -1.64 22.93
C ASP A 183 -24.54 -2.75 21.90
N LEU A 184 -24.43 -2.40 20.62
CA LEU A 184 -24.03 -3.29 19.53
C LEU A 184 -22.50 -3.28 19.30
N SER A 185 -21.74 -2.68 20.22
CA SER A 185 -20.29 -2.55 20.19
C SER A 185 -19.73 -1.79 18.98
N ARG A 186 -20.52 -0.89 18.39
CA ARG A 186 -20.08 0.01 17.32
C ARG A 186 -19.58 1.32 17.92
N GLN A 187 -18.52 1.88 17.35
CA GLN A 187 -17.91 3.13 17.82
C GLN A 187 -18.89 4.30 17.65
N VAL A 188 -19.23 5.03 18.71
CA VAL A 188 -20.13 6.20 18.65
C VAL A 188 -19.34 7.50 18.62
N SER A 189 -18.22 7.57 19.34
CA SER A 189 -17.31 8.73 19.31
C SER A 189 -15.85 8.30 19.46
N VAL A 190 -14.95 9.04 18.82
CA VAL A 190 -13.50 9.00 19.03
C VAL A 190 -13.00 10.41 19.27
N SER A 191 -12.37 10.65 20.43
CA SER A 191 -11.70 11.92 20.73
C SER A 191 -10.19 11.80 20.47
N ARG A 192 -9.50 12.93 20.26
CA ARG A 192 -8.05 12.99 20.00
C ARG A 192 -7.38 14.02 20.90
N GLY A 193 -6.10 13.84 21.17
CA GLY A 193 -5.31 14.70 22.08
C GLY A 193 -5.22 16.18 21.66
N ASN A 194 -5.57 16.50 20.40
CA ASN A 194 -5.71 17.87 19.88
C ASN A 194 -7.15 18.42 20.00
N ALA A 195 -8.00 17.83 20.86
CA ALA A 195 -9.42 18.13 21.03
C ALA A 195 -10.30 18.00 19.76
N THR A 196 -9.81 17.33 18.70
CA THR A 196 -10.66 16.95 17.56
C THR A 196 -11.46 15.70 17.91
N ALA A 197 -12.77 15.75 17.74
CA ALA A 197 -13.65 14.60 17.91
C ALA A 197 -14.23 14.12 16.57
N THR A 198 -14.49 12.83 16.46
CA THR A 198 -15.21 12.22 15.33
C THR A 198 -16.35 11.38 15.87
N SER A 199 -17.59 11.75 15.57
CA SER A 199 -18.79 11.02 15.98
C SER A 199 -19.43 10.27 14.80
N TYR A 200 -20.06 9.16 15.15
CA TYR A 200 -20.64 8.21 14.21
C TYR A 200 -22.09 7.93 14.61
N SER A 201 -22.95 7.73 13.62
CA SER A 201 -24.30 7.18 13.84
C SER A 201 -24.60 6.13 12.78
N TYR A 202 -25.42 5.14 13.13
CA TYR A 202 -25.72 3.99 12.28
C TYR A 202 -27.21 3.86 12.02
N SER A 203 -27.56 3.32 10.87
CA SER A 203 -28.93 2.93 10.53
C SER A 203 -29.35 1.66 11.28
N ASN A 204 -30.65 1.36 11.24
CA ASN A 204 -31.22 0.10 11.71
C ASN A 204 -30.66 -1.15 10.99
N GLN A 205 -30.05 -0.98 9.80
CA GLN A 205 -29.40 -2.03 9.02
C GLN A 205 -27.88 -2.09 9.26
N GLY A 206 -27.36 -1.38 10.28
CA GLY A 206 -25.93 -1.38 10.64
C GLY A 206 -25.02 -0.50 9.78
N ALA A 207 -25.49 -0.05 8.61
CA ALA A 207 -24.74 0.88 7.76
C ALA A 207 -24.54 2.25 8.43
N LEU A 208 -23.37 2.86 8.25
CA LEU A 208 -23.06 4.21 8.73
C LEU A 208 -24.03 5.24 8.11
N ALA A 209 -24.69 6.03 8.96
CA ALA A 209 -25.71 7.00 8.58
C ALA A 209 -25.24 8.47 8.69
N THR A 210 -24.28 8.77 9.58
CA THR A 210 -23.59 10.06 9.65
C THR A 210 -22.20 9.89 10.22
N LEU A 211 -21.26 10.67 9.71
CA LEU A 211 -19.93 10.90 10.25
C LEU A 211 -19.79 12.42 10.48
N ALA A 212 -19.48 12.88 11.68
CA ALA A 212 -19.26 14.31 11.93
C ALA A 212 -17.91 14.53 12.62
N ILE A 213 -17.17 15.55 12.17
CA ILE A 213 -15.88 15.93 12.74
C ILE A 213 -16.06 17.29 13.42
N ASN A 214 -15.79 17.36 14.73
CA ASN A 214 -15.72 18.60 15.48
C ASN A 214 -14.24 18.99 15.67
N LEU A 215 -13.87 20.17 15.19
CA LEU A 215 -12.49 20.64 15.12
C LEU A 215 -12.16 21.60 16.28
N ALA A 216 -12.03 21.05 17.49
CA ALA A 216 -11.62 21.77 18.69
C ALA A 216 -12.48 23.03 18.99
N GLY A 217 -13.79 22.91 18.79
CA GLY A 217 -14.77 23.98 18.94
C GLY A 217 -15.76 24.02 17.79
N THR A 218 -17.04 24.25 18.10
CA THR A 218 -18.19 24.11 17.18
C THR A 218 -18.24 25.12 16.01
N ALA A 219 -17.17 25.88 15.78
CA ALA A 219 -17.10 26.92 14.77
C ALA A 219 -16.75 26.37 13.37
N GLN A 220 -16.26 25.13 13.26
CA GLN A 220 -15.73 24.54 12.01
C GLN A 220 -16.19 23.07 11.82
N ASP A 221 -17.36 22.71 12.35
CA ASP A 221 -17.84 21.31 12.36
C ASP A 221 -18.28 20.82 10.97
N GLU A 222 -17.60 19.80 10.44
CA GLU A 222 -17.92 19.20 9.13
C GLU A 222 -18.75 17.92 9.27
N ALA A 223 -20.05 18.03 8.98
CA ALA A 223 -21.00 16.92 9.01
C ALA A 223 -21.14 16.22 7.64
N HIS A 224 -20.65 14.99 7.55
CA HIS A 224 -20.66 14.15 6.35
C HIS A 224 -21.76 13.07 6.42
N ARG A 225 -22.63 13.03 5.40
CA ARG A 225 -23.67 11.99 5.25
C ARG A 225 -23.38 11.10 4.03
N PRO A 226 -23.03 9.82 4.21
CA PRO A 226 -22.80 8.92 3.08
C PRO A 226 -24.10 8.71 2.28
N GLN A 227 -24.01 8.81 0.96
CA GLN A 227 -25.17 8.73 0.06
C GLN A 227 -25.56 7.27 -0.19
N ILE A 228 -26.44 6.72 0.66
CA ILE A 228 -26.97 5.36 0.52
C ILE A 228 -27.92 5.30 -0.68
N HIS A 229 -27.36 4.99 -1.85
CA HIS A 229 -28.12 4.72 -3.08
C HIS A 229 -28.87 3.39 -2.97
N SER A 230 -30.08 3.43 -2.41
CA SER A 230 -30.97 2.27 -2.39
C SER A 230 -31.43 1.92 -3.81
N LEU A 231 -30.89 0.83 -4.37
CA LEU A 231 -31.33 0.26 -5.65
C LEU A 231 -32.71 -0.39 -5.50
N ARG A 232 -33.76 0.43 -5.52
CA ARG A 232 -35.13 -0.07 -5.72
C ARG A 232 -35.23 -0.75 -7.09
N ARG A 233 -35.19 -2.09 -7.11
CA ARG A 233 -35.69 -2.88 -8.24
C ARG A 233 -37.21 -2.71 -8.32
N GLY A 234 -37.65 -1.62 -8.93
CA GLY A 234 -39.05 -1.40 -9.26
C GLY A 234 -39.50 -2.41 -10.31
N GLY A 235 -40.24 -3.42 -9.89
CA GLY A 235 -40.92 -4.33 -10.81
C GLY A 235 -42.24 -3.73 -11.28
N SER A 236 -42.37 -3.47 -12.57
CA SER A 236 -43.65 -3.27 -13.25
C SER A 236 -43.55 -3.76 -14.70
N SER A 237 -44.67 -4.23 -15.24
CA SER A 237 -44.77 -4.88 -16.54
C SER A 237 -45.03 -3.89 -17.68
N GLN A 238 -44.69 -4.32 -18.91
CA GLN A 238 -45.32 -4.05 -20.22
C GLN A 238 -46.27 -2.82 -20.31
N HIS A 239 -46.12 -1.88 -21.25
CA HIS A 239 -46.11 -2.12 -22.70
C HIS A 239 -45.66 -0.87 -23.51
N SER A 240 -45.21 -1.08 -24.77
CA SER A 240 -45.25 -0.15 -25.93
C SER A 240 -44.85 1.34 -25.79
N GLY A 241 -43.88 1.76 -26.62
CA GLY A 241 -43.66 3.18 -26.97
C GLY A 241 -42.19 3.51 -27.23
N ALA A 242 -41.84 3.96 -28.44
CA ALA A 242 -40.45 4.22 -28.82
C ALA A 242 -40.10 5.72 -28.79
N SER A 243 -39.06 6.08 -28.03
CA SER A 243 -38.15 7.18 -28.37
C SER A 243 -36.86 7.03 -27.57
N GLU A 244 -35.70 7.01 -28.22
CA GLU A 244 -34.41 7.05 -27.54
C GLU A 244 -34.19 8.42 -26.87
N ARG A 245 -33.63 8.41 -25.65
CA ARG A 245 -33.00 9.60 -25.06
C ARG A 245 -31.67 9.26 -24.40
N THR A 246 -30.62 9.30 -25.22
CA THR A 246 -29.25 9.45 -24.75
C THR A 246 -29.15 10.73 -23.91
N ILE A 247 -28.87 10.59 -22.61
CA ILE A 247 -28.50 11.72 -21.75
C ILE A 247 -26.98 11.70 -21.62
N TRP A 248 -26.34 12.75 -22.14
CA TRP A 248 -24.90 12.96 -22.04
C TRP A 248 -24.52 13.45 -20.64
N LEU A 249 -23.34 13.04 -20.17
CA LEU A 249 -22.68 13.65 -19.01
C LEU A 249 -22.02 14.96 -19.45
N ASP A 250 -22.61 16.10 -19.07
CA ASP A 250 -21.96 17.41 -19.19
C ASP A 250 -21.14 17.69 -17.91
N THR A 251 -19.82 17.51 -17.99
CA THR A 251 -18.89 17.72 -16.87
C THR A 251 -18.13 19.03 -17.02
N ASP A 252 -18.76 20.17 -16.74
CA ASP A 252 -18.03 21.40 -16.39
C ASP A 252 -18.86 22.41 -15.55
N LYS A 253 -18.16 23.38 -14.96
CA LYS A 253 -18.58 24.37 -13.94
C LYS A 253 -18.67 23.75 -12.54
N HIS A 254 -18.02 24.32 -11.53
CA HIS A 254 -17.93 25.77 -11.30
C HIS A 254 -16.51 26.28 -11.02
N SER A 255 -16.11 27.31 -11.76
CA SER A 255 -15.09 28.25 -11.32
C SER A 255 -15.75 29.39 -10.53
N ARG A 256 -15.10 29.86 -9.46
CA ARG A 256 -15.47 31.09 -8.74
C ARG A 256 -14.23 31.94 -8.49
N THR A 257 -13.96 32.89 -9.37
CA THR A 257 -12.99 33.97 -9.13
C THR A 257 -13.66 35.11 -8.37
N ALA A 258 -13.00 35.61 -7.32
CA ALA A 258 -13.44 36.81 -6.63
C ALA A 258 -13.23 38.06 -7.52
N ARG A 259 -14.15 39.03 -7.43
CA ARG A 259 -14.08 40.32 -8.15
C ARG A 259 -13.76 41.45 -7.19
N TRP A 260 -12.87 42.34 -7.60
CA TRP A 260 -12.79 43.73 -7.15
C TRP A 260 -13.08 44.67 -8.34
N PRO A 261 -13.72 45.84 -8.14
CA PRO A 261 -14.16 46.71 -9.24
C PRO A 261 -13.16 47.84 -9.56
N GLY A 262 -13.05 48.24 -10.83
CA GLY A 262 -12.34 49.47 -11.22
C GLY A 262 -12.00 49.60 -12.71
N CYS A 263 -12.57 50.60 -13.37
CA CYS A 263 -12.10 51.32 -14.58
C CYS A 263 -11.52 50.57 -15.82
N CYS A 264 -12.25 50.72 -16.95
CA CYS A 264 -11.79 51.21 -18.27
C CYS A 264 -10.26 51.32 -18.56
N ARG A 265 -9.73 50.99 -19.76
CA ARG A 265 -10.34 51.04 -21.13
C ARG A 265 -9.47 50.31 -22.20
N ARG A 266 -10.13 49.75 -23.24
CA ARG A 266 -9.69 49.52 -24.66
C ARG A 266 -8.33 48.84 -25.02
N ARG A 267 -8.42 47.80 -25.89
CA ARG A 267 -7.62 47.45 -27.12
C ARG A 267 -6.07 47.62 -27.07
N ALA A 268 -5.21 46.71 -27.58
CA ALA A 268 -5.33 45.91 -28.80
C ALA A 268 -4.33 44.71 -28.89
N ARG A 269 -4.47 43.90 -29.95
CA ARG A 269 -3.66 42.72 -30.30
C ARG A 269 -2.18 43.05 -30.65
N ARG A 270 -1.25 42.14 -30.34
CA ARG A 270 -0.38 41.46 -31.34
C ARG A 270 0.41 40.28 -30.76
N TRP A 271 0.70 39.29 -31.60
CA TRP A 271 1.66 38.19 -31.33
C TRP A 271 3.05 38.56 -31.83
N LYS A 272 4.10 38.01 -31.19
CA LYS A 272 5.24 37.41 -31.89
C LYS A 272 6.04 36.47 -30.96
N TRP A 273 6.50 35.35 -31.50
CA TRP A 273 7.53 34.50 -30.88
C TRP A 273 8.93 35.02 -31.25
N CYS A 274 9.92 34.83 -30.39
CA CYS A 274 11.27 34.39 -30.78
C CYS A 274 12.05 33.79 -29.58
N ARG A 275 13.24 33.22 -29.81
CA ARG A 275 13.84 32.21 -28.92
C ARG A 275 15.38 32.30 -28.79
N VAL A 276 15.87 32.46 -27.55
CA VAL A 276 17.16 31.95 -27.00
C VAL A 276 18.51 32.64 -27.36
N ARG A 277 19.48 32.55 -26.40
CA ARG A 277 20.95 32.82 -26.41
C ARG A 277 21.43 34.29 -26.38
N SER A 278 22.59 34.65 -25.80
CA SER A 278 23.40 34.03 -24.70
C SER A 278 24.65 34.87 -24.32
N ALA A 279 25.05 34.78 -23.04
CA ALA A 279 26.44 34.84 -22.51
C ALA A 279 27.21 36.18 -22.34
N SER A 280 28.21 36.10 -21.44
CA SER A 280 29.40 36.97 -21.25
C SER A 280 29.32 38.19 -20.29
N ALA A 281 30.35 38.33 -19.44
CA ALA A 281 30.66 39.46 -18.54
C ALA A 281 32.13 39.93 -18.79
N PRO A 282 32.58 41.09 -18.25
CA PRO A 282 33.48 41.06 -17.05
C PRO A 282 33.33 42.30 -16.09
N ILE A 283 33.57 42.20 -14.76
CA ILE A 283 34.78 42.61 -13.96
C ILE A 283 35.10 44.13 -14.05
N PRO A 284 35.42 44.90 -12.96
CA PRO A 284 36.15 44.58 -11.68
C PRO A 284 35.31 44.87 -10.39
N TRP A 285 35.76 44.94 -9.12
CA TRP A 285 37.00 44.75 -8.29
C TRP A 285 36.55 44.66 -6.78
N SER A 286 37.34 44.41 -5.71
CA SER A 286 38.63 43.71 -5.42
C SER A 286 38.84 43.60 -3.87
N ALA A 287 40.09 43.46 -3.38
CA ALA A 287 40.58 43.35 -1.98
C ALA A 287 40.19 42.07 -1.16
N GLY A 288 41.10 41.36 -0.49
CA GLY A 288 42.57 41.52 -0.34
C GLY A 288 43.31 40.20 0.02
N ALA A 289 44.65 40.23 0.05
CA ALA A 289 45.54 39.05 0.23
C ALA A 289 45.82 38.71 1.72
N ALA A 290 46.20 37.50 2.19
CA ALA A 290 46.77 36.25 1.63
C ALA A 290 48.31 36.08 1.63
N ARG A 291 48.80 35.03 2.32
CA ARG A 291 50.14 34.35 2.37
C ARG A 291 49.93 33.10 3.27
N ARG A 292 50.25 31.80 3.01
CA ARG A 292 51.35 31.04 2.32
C ARG A 292 52.73 31.35 2.91
N TRP A 293 53.69 30.43 3.11
CA TRP A 293 54.13 29.16 2.47
C TRP A 293 54.10 27.92 3.45
N ARG A 294 54.55 26.65 3.24
CA ARG A 294 55.01 25.77 2.10
C ARG A 294 54.90 24.25 2.51
N SER A 295 55.29 23.33 1.60
CA SER A 295 55.77 21.93 1.86
C SER A 295 56.98 21.65 0.93
N PRO A 296 57.87 20.63 1.14
CA PRO A 296 57.64 19.26 0.59
C PRO A 296 58.43 18.04 1.21
N CYS A 297 58.14 16.82 0.71
CA CYS A 297 58.98 15.62 0.50
C CYS A 297 59.71 14.80 1.62
N SER A 298 59.37 13.48 1.68
CA SER A 298 60.23 12.26 1.76
C SER A 298 61.18 12.02 2.97
N SER A 299 61.53 10.81 3.42
CA SER A 299 61.58 9.46 2.79
C SER A 299 61.48 8.30 3.82
N ALA A 300 61.70 7.03 3.41
CA ALA A 300 61.80 5.83 4.28
C ALA A 300 63.13 5.08 4.04
N PRO A 301 63.62 4.23 4.99
CA PRO A 301 63.46 2.76 4.82
C PRO A 301 63.45 1.91 6.13
N GLY A 302 63.23 0.60 6.00
CA GLY A 302 63.62 -0.43 6.99
C GLY A 302 64.92 -1.16 6.56
N PRO A 303 65.17 -2.46 6.87
CA PRO A 303 64.51 -3.41 7.78
C PRO A 303 65.51 -4.22 8.67
N ARG A 304 65.09 -5.27 9.40
CA ARG A 304 65.88 -6.51 9.67
C ARG A 304 65.06 -7.69 10.22
N ARG A 305 65.63 -8.92 10.20
CA ARG A 305 65.01 -10.24 10.52
C ARG A 305 65.79 -11.01 11.60
N ARG A 306 65.12 -11.94 12.32
CA ARG A 306 65.53 -13.30 12.82
C ARG A 306 64.55 -13.76 13.93
N GLY A 307 64.18 -15.03 14.15
CA GLY A 307 64.20 -16.21 13.25
C GLY A 307 64.42 -17.58 13.93
N TRP A 308 63.37 -18.43 14.04
CA TRP A 308 63.38 -19.90 14.30
C TRP A 308 63.90 -20.33 15.71
N ARG A 309 63.62 -21.52 16.30
CA ARG A 309 62.75 -22.72 16.06
C ARG A 309 62.38 -23.33 17.46
N PRO A 310 61.90 -24.58 17.74
CA PRO A 310 61.86 -25.85 16.97
C PRO A 310 60.80 -25.96 15.87
#